data_AF-A0A0F2T6X7-F1
#
_entry.id   AF-A0A0F2T6X7-F1
#
_cell.length_a   1.000
_cell.length_b   1.000
_cell.length_c   1.000
_cell.angle_alpha   90.00
_cell.angle_beta   90.00
_cell.angle_gamma   90.00
#
_symmetry.space_group_name_H-M   'P 1'
#
loop_
_entity.id
_entity.type
_entity.pdbx_description
1 polymer ?
#
loop_
_entity_poly.entity_id
_entity_poly.type
_entity_poly.pdbx_seq_one_letter_code
_entity_poly.pdbx_strand_id
1 'polypeptide(L)'
;MSPRPTAPPSPSPSQALRAFTKDNFPNDLVYGPTATPGLRLITCGGTYDRDAHEYLSNLVVFAEPAPPAPSPPPSPSSPQRSA
;
A
#
# COMPACT_ATOMS: atom_id res chain seq x y z
N MET A 1 24.42 -10.90 -13.50
CA MET A 1 23.64 -9.81 -12.89
C MET A 1 22.49 -10.42 -12.10
N SER A 2 22.59 -10.52 -10.76
CA SER A 2 21.43 -10.89 -9.92
C SER A 2 20.71 -9.61 -9.47
N PRO A 3 19.37 -9.51 -9.62
CA PRO A 3 18.65 -8.35 -9.10
C PRO A 3 18.75 -8.33 -7.58
N ARG A 4 19.20 -7.19 -7.04
CA ARG A 4 19.23 -6.93 -5.59
C ARG A 4 17.77 -6.98 -5.09
N PRO A 5 17.43 -7.76 -4.06
CA PRO A 5 16.06 -7.79 -3.55
C PRO A 5 15.73 -6.40 -3.00
N THR A 6 14.90 -5.67 -3.73
CA THR A 6 14.35 -4.39 -3.28
C THR A 6 13.37 -4.72 -2.17
N ALA A 7 13.77 -4.46 -0.92
CA ALA A 7 12.84 -4.53 0.19
C ALA A 7 11.66 -3.58 -0.10
N PRO A 8 10.41 -3.98 0.19
CA PRO A 8 9.26 -3.11 0.01
C PRO A 8 9.43 -1.84 0.86
N PRO A 9 8.90 -0.68 0.41
CA PRO A 9 8.92 0.54 1.21
C PRO A 9 8.27 0.29 2.58
N SER A 10 8.88 0.82 3.65
CA SER A 10 8.31 0.71 4.99
C SER A 10 7.00 1.52 5.05
N PRO A 11 5.88 0.91 5.44
CA PRO A 11 4.61 1.62 5.55
C PRO A 11 4.69 2.73 6.62
N SER A 12 4.02 3.86 6.38
CA SER A 12 3.78 4.90 7.40
C SER A 12 2.99 4.31 8.59
N PRO A 13 3.00 4.92 9.80
CA PRO A 13 2.37 4.30 10.98
C PRO A 13 0.87 4.00 10.85
N SER A 14 0.15 4.67 9.95
CA SER A 14 -1.25 4.39 9.62
C SER A 14 -1.44 3.24 8.63
N GLN A 15 -0.36 2.62 8.17
CA GLN A 15 -0.33 1.58 7.16
C GLN A 15 0.34 0.32 7.72
N ALA A 16 -0.12 -0.85 7.29
CA ALA A 16 0.47 -2.14 7.64
C ALA A 16 0.50 -3.06 6.42
N LEU A 17 1.62 -3.76 6.22
CA LEU A 17 1.77 -4.75 5.16
C LEU A 17 1.72 -6.16 5.77
N ARG A 18 0.92 -7.05 5.17
CA ARG A 18 0.83 -8.47 5.56
C ARG A 18 0.89 -9.37 4.32
N ALA A 19 1.52 -10.53 4.47
CA ALA A 19 1.57 -11.57 3.44
C ALA A 19 0.73 -12.77 3.87
N PHE A 20 -0.10 -13.28 2.96
CA PHE A 20 -0.93 -14.46 3.17
C PHE A 20 -0.72 -15.41 2.00
N THR A 21 -0.50 -16.69 2.28
CA THR A 21 -0.50 -17.71 1.20
C THR A 21 -1.88 -17.77 0.57
N LYS A 22 -1.94 -18.14 -0.71
CA LYS A 22 -3.22 -18.29 -1.42
C LYS A 22 -4.14 -19.31 -0.74
N ASP A 23 -3.58 -20.39 -0.22
CA ASP A 23 -4.32 -21.47 0.44
C ASP A 23 -4.87 -21.07 1.82
N ASN A 24 -4.30 -20.05 2.46
CA ASN A 24 -4.70 -19.59 3.79
C ASN A 24 -5.00 -18.08 3.77
N PHE A 25 -5.78 -17.65 2.79
CA PHE A 25 -6.15 -16.26 2.63
C PHE A 25 -7.36 -15.92 3.50
N PRO A 26 -7.24 -15.01 4.49
CA PRO A 26 -8.33 -14.70 5.41
C PRO A 26 -9.33 -13.73 4.76
N ASN A 27 -10.28 -14.28 4.00
CA ASN A 27 -11.26 -13.50 3.24
C ASN A 27 -12.06 -12.52 4.10
N ASP A 28 -12.53 -12.92 5.28
CA ASP A 28 -13.30 -12.03 6.15
C ASP A 28 -12.48 -10.85 6.66
N LEU A 29 -11.19 -11.07 6.94
CA LEU A 29 -10.29 -10.00 7.37
C LEU A 29 -9.98 -9.02 6.23
N VAL A 30 -9.93 -9.48 4.99
CA VAL A 30 -9.48 -8.68 3.83
C VAL A 30 -10.65 -8.06 3.09
N TYR A 31 -11.74 -8.78 2.88
CA TYR A 31 -12.91 -8.32 2.13
C TYR A 31 -14.10 -7.98 3.02
N GLY A 32 -14.10 -8.40 4.29
CA GLY A 32 -15.18 -8.09 5.22
C GLY A 32 -15.27 -6.60 5.54
N PRO A 33 -16.44 -6.14 6.00
CA PRO A 33 -16.69 -4.73 6.30
C PRO A 33 -15.79 -4.21 7.42
N THR A 34 -15.49 -2.91 7.37
CA THR A 34 -14.76 -2.20 8.43
C THR A 34 -15.68 -1.22 9.14
N ALA A 35 -15.49 -1.05 10.45
CA ALA A 35 -16.24 -0.06 11.23
C ALA A 35 -15.75 1.37 10.96
N THR A 36 -14.48 1.54 10.58
CA THR A 36 -13.84 2.81 10.21
C THR A 36 -13.58 2.86 8.71
N PRO A 37 -13.47 4.07 8.12
CA PRO A 37 -12.98 4.20 6.75
C PRO A 37 -11.58 3.61 6.68
N GLY A 38 -11.32 2.73 5.72
CA GLY A 38 -10.03 2.08 5.55
C GLY A 38 -9.84 1.63 4.10
N LEU A 39 -8.58 1.54 3.67
CA LEU A 39 -8.20 1.02 2.36
C LEU A 39 -7.44 -0.29 2.54
N ARG A 40 -7.78 -1.27 1.70
CA ARG A 40 -7.07 -2.55 1.60
C ARG A 40 -6.64 -2.76 0.16
N LEU A 41 -5.34 -2.66 -0.12
CA LEU A 41 -4.76 -2.92 -1.43
C LEU A 41 -4.21 -4.35 -1.45
N ILE A 42 -4.62 -5.14 -2.42
CA ILE A 42 -4.28 -6.56 -2.53
C ILE A 42 -3.50 -6.77 -3.82
N THR A 43 -2.32 -7.39 -3.74
CA THR A 43 -1.47 -7.69 -4.88
C THR A 43 -0.91 -9.10 -4.81
N CYS A 44 -0.47 -9.64 -5.95
CA CYS A 44 0.28 -10.90 -6.00
C CYS A 44 1.68 -10.70 -5.40
N GLY A 45 2.17 -11.64 -4.61
CA GLY A 45 3.51 -11.58 -4.03
C GLY A 45 4.02 -12.90 -3.48
N GLY A 46 5.15 -12.84 -2.77
CA GLY A 46 5.86 -14.06 -2.34
C GLY A 46 6.62 -14.72 -3.51
N THR A 47 6.92 -16.00 -3.36
CA THR A 47 7.65 -16.78 -4.38
C THR A 47 6.78 -16.97 -5.62
N TYR A 48 7.37 -16.75 -6.79
CA TYR A 48 6.76 -17.11 -8.07
C TYR A 48 7.05 -18.58 -8.37
N ASP A 49 6.00 -19.39 -8.44
CA ASP A 49 6.03 -20.74 -8.93
C ASP A 49 6.00 -20.71 -10.48
N ARG A 50 7.04 -21.30 -11.09
CA ARG A 50 7.20 -21.33 -12.54
C ARG A 50 6.48 -22.50 -13.19
N ASP A 51 6.14 -23.55 -12.47
CA ASP A 51 5.40 -24.68 -13.02
C ASP A 51 3.91 -24.35 -13.06
N ALA A 52 3.42 -23.70 -11.99
CA ALA A 52 2.04 -23.21 -11.88
C ALA A 52 1.82 -21.82 -12.51
N HIS A 53 2.89 -21.13 -12.94
CA HIS A 53 2.87 -19.77 -13.48
C HIS A 53 2.17 -18.74 -12.58
N GLU A 54 2.39 -18.83 -11.27
CA GLU A 54 1.69 -17.98 -10.32
C GLU A 54 2.52 -17.60 -9.09
N TYR A 55 2.14 -16.52 -8.44
CA TYR A 55 2.67 -16.17 -7.11
C TYR A 55 1.94 -16.96 -6.03
N LEU A 56 2.66 -17.53 -5.07
CA LEU A 56 2.09 -18.39 -4.03
C LEU A 56 1.37 -17.62 -2.90
N SER A 57 1.54 -16.30 -2.86
CA SER A 57 0.98 -15.44 -1.81
C SER A 57 0.31 -14.20 -2.37
N ASN A 58 -0.58 -13.63 -1.56
CA ASN A 58 -1.09 -12.29 -1.71
C ASN A 58 -0.44 -11.38 -0.67
N LEU A 59 -0.04 -10.19 -1.09
CA LEU A 59 0.37 -9.10 -0.23
C LEU A 59 -0.80 -8.15 -0.04
N VAL A 60 -1.12 -7.83 1.21
CA VAL A 60 -2.21 -6.93 1.57
C VAL A 60 -1.65 -5.75 2.34
N VAL A 61 -1.86 -4.56 1.80
CA VAL A 61 -1.59 -3.30 2.48
C VAL A 61 -2.90 -2.81 3.09
N PHE A 62 -2.93 -2.71 4.42
CA PHE A 62 -3.98 -2.05 5.17
C PHE A 62 -3.57 -0.60 5.40
N ALA A 63 -4.49 0.34 5.19
CA ALA A 63 -4.26 1.74 5.44
C ALA A 63 -5.49 2.39 6.07
N GLU A 64 -5.28 3.10 7.16
CA GLU A 64 -6.28 3.98 7.76
C GLU A 64 -6.08 5.43 7.26
N PRO A 65 -7.16 6.24 7.23
CA PRO A 65 -7.08 7.66 6.90
C PRO A 65 -6.02 8.34 7.75
N ALA A 66 -5.12 9.06 7.09
CA ALA A 66 -4.25 9.98 7.79
C ALA A 66 -5.12 11.08 8.44
N PRO A 67 -4.67 11.65 9.58
CA PRO A 67 -5.23 12.91 10.03
C PRO A 67 -5.24 13.91 8.87
N PRO A 68 -6.30 14.73 8.71
CA PRO A 68 -6.33 15.73 7.66
C PRO A 68 -5.08 16.59 7.78
N ALA A 69 -4.29 16.64 6.71
CA ALA A 69 -3.11 17.49 6.68
C ALA A 69 -3.58 18.95 6.87
N PRO A 70 -2.86 19.76 7.67
CA PRO A 70 -3.14 21.19 7.71
C PRO A 70 -3.00 21.75 6.30
N SER A 71 -3.96 22.58 5.88
CA SER A 71 -3.92 23.25 4.58
C SER A 71 -2.57 23.95 4.43
N PRO A 72 -1.80 23.70 3.36
CA PRO A 72 -0.57 24.45 3.14
C PRO A 72 -0.93 25.94 3.03
N PRO A 73 -0.11 26.86 3.58
CA PRO A 73 -0.36 28.28 3.44
C PRO A 73 -0.41 28.64 1.95
N PRO A 74 -1.22 29.65 1.56
CA PRO A 74 -1.26 30.09 0.17
C PRO A 74 0.15 30.47 -0.28
N SER A 75 0.59 29.92 -1.41
CA SER A 75 1.88 30.29 -2.00
C SER A 75 1.92 31.81 -2.22
N PRO A 76 3.02 32.50 -1.85
CA PRO A 76 3.13 33.92 -2.14
C PRO A 76 3.13 34.11 -3.66
N SER A 77 2.16 34.87 -4.16
CA SER A 77 2.14 35.31 -5.56
C SER A 77 3.43 36.07 -5.82
N SER A 78 4.28 35.56 -6.72
CA SER A 78 5.48 36.29 -7.16
C SER A 78 5.04 37.66 -7.72
N PRO A 79 5.73 38.77 -7.41
CA PRO A 79 5.41 40.05 -8.02
C PRO A 79 5.64 39.93 -9.52
N GLN A 80 4.56 39.99 -10.29
CA GLN A 80 4.59 40.01 -11.73
C GLN A 80 5.34 41.30 -12.12
N ARG A 81 6.57 41.14 -12.60
CA ARG A 81 7.49 42.24 -12.92
C ARG A 81 6.84 43.08 -14.03
N SER A 82 6.28 44.24 -13.67
CA SER A 82 5.79 45.23 -14.63
C SER A 82 6.97 45.71 -15.48
N ALA A 83 6.82 45.60 -16.80
CA ALA A 83 7.75 46.12 -17.80
C ALA A 83 7.44 47.59 -18.11
#